data_AF-A0A7C1EQG5-F1
#
_entry.id   AF-A0A7C1EQG5-F1
#
_cell.length_a   1.000
_cell.length_b   1.000
_cell.length_c   1.000
_cell.angle_alpha   90.00
_cell.angle_beta   90.00
_cell.angle_gamma   90.00
#
_symmetry.space_group_name_H-M   'P 1'
#
loop_
_entity.id
_entity.type
_entity.pdbx_description
1 polymer ?
#
loop_
_entity_poly.entity_id
_entity_poly.type
_entity_poly.pdbx_seq_one_letter_code
_entity_poly.pdbx_strand_id
1 'polypeptide(L)'
;EVMGHNAGWLALGAGIAGGADVILIPEIHYDINKIADAVLRRSHAGKGFSIVVVSEGALSLEDAAAIRAAEARVEKARDKDKKERAAAELVALQSQQLESTVRLTRQLEALTHLESRVTILGHLQRGGTPSATDRLLASRLGTACAELVNAGVFGVMVAARGDGTEPVPLDQVAGHRKVVPLDHPWIISARHLGTSMGD
;
A
#
# COMPACT_ATOMS: atom_id res chain seq x y z
N GLU A 1 3.59 -10.30 -2.42
CA GLU A 1 2.60 -9.38 -1.82
C GLU A 1 3.04 -9.00 -0.41
N VAL A 2 2.92 -7.71 -0.08
CA VAL A 2 3.28 -7.08 1.18
C VAL A 2 2.03 -6.44 1.79
N MET A 3 1.93 -6.43 3.12
CA MET A 3 0.83 -5.77 3.82
C MET A 3 0.90 -4.25 3.62
N GLY A 4 -0.14 -3.54 4.04
CA GLY A 4 -0.21 -2.07 3.95
C GLY A 4 -1.63 -1.55 3.90
N HIS A 5 -2.60 -2.46 3.81
CA HIS A 5 -4.01 -2.24 3.61
C HIS A 5 -4.19 -1.22 2.49
N ASN A 6 -4.55 0.02 2.82
CA ASN A 6 -4.83 1.06 1.83
C ASN A 6 -3.74 2.16 1.80
N ALA A 7 -2.50 1.84 2.21
CA ALA A 7 -1.34 2.72 2.11
C ALA A 7 -0.08 1.98 1.65
N GLY A 8 0.66 2.59 0.73
CA GLY A 8 1.78 1.95 0.03
C GLY A 8 3.13 1.92 0.75
N TRP A 9 3.25 2.47 1.96
CA TRP A 9 4.55 2.70 2.64
C TRP A 9 5.43 1.46 2.73
N LEU A 10 4.85 0.32 3.13
CA LEU A 10 5.61 -0.94 3.28
C LEU A 10 6.08 -1.48 1.92
N ALA A 11 5.19 -1.52 0.92
CA ALA A 11 5.53 -1.98 -0.42
C ALA A 11 6.58 -1.08 -1.09
N LEU A 12 6.46 0.24 -0.94
CA LEU A 12 7.43 1.21 -1.47
C LEU A 12 8.80 1.05 -0.81
N GLY A 13 8.84 1.04 0.52
CA GLY A 13 10.09 0.88 1.26
C GLY A 13 10.77 -0.46 0.99
N ALA A 14 10.01 -1.56 1.05
CA ALA A 14 10.52 -2.90 0.78
C ALA A 14 10.98 -3.06 -0.67
N GLY A 15 10.25 -2.48 -1.62
CA GLY A 15 10.61 -2.50 -3.03
C GLY A 15 11.90 -1.75 -3.32
N ILE A 16 12.08 -0.54 -2.78
CA ILE A 16 13.32 0.23 -2.95
C ILE A 16 14.49 -0.50 -2.30
N ALA A 17 14.34 -0.93 -1.05
CA ALA A 17 15.41 -1.61 -0.30
C ALA A 17 15.78 -2.97 -0.91
N GLY A 18 14.81 -3.68 -1.47
CA GLY A 18 14.98 -4.99 -2.11
C GLY A 18 15.41 -4.93 -3.57
N GLY A 19 15.53 -3.74 -4.17
CA GLY A 19 15.87 -3.59 -5.58
C GLY A 19 14.79 -4.13 -6.52
N ALA A 20 13.52 -3.89 -6.19
CA ALA A 20 12.39 -4.31 -7.01
C ALA A 20 12.36 -3.56 -8.35
N ASP A 21 11.92 -4.29 -9.37
CA ASP A 21 11.82 -3.78 -10.75
C ASP A 21 10.47 -3.13 -11.01
N VAL A 22 9.46 -3.59 -10.28
CA VAL A 22 8.12 -3.03 -10.28
C VAL A 22 7.65 -2.93 -8.83
N ILE A 23 7.09 -1.78 -8.45
CA ILE A 23 6.48 -1.53 -7.14
C ILE A 23 5.06 -1.02 -7.36
N LEU A 24 4.06 -1.77 -6.90
CA LEU A 24 2.65 -1.43 -7.01
C LEU A 24 2.11 -1.01 -5.64
N ILE A 25 1.58 0.21 -5.56
CA ILE A 25 1.02 0.80 -4.33
C ILE A 25 -0.43 1.25 -4.55
N PRO A 26 -1.27 1.32 -3.50
CA PRO A 26 -2.66 1.76 -3.62
C PRO A 26 -2.81 3.18 -4.17
N GLU A 27 -1.82 4.05 -3.96
CA GLU A 27 -1.84 5.44 -4.39
C GLU A 27 -1.63 5.62 -5.90
N ILE A 28 -1.07 4.62 -6.59
CA ILE A 28 -0.84 4.61 -8.05
C ILE A 28 -1.50 3.38 -8.63
N HIS A 29 -2.68 3.56 -9.24
CA HIS A 29 -3.38 2.47 -9.91
C HIS A 29 -2.62 2.04 -11.15
N TYR A 30 -2.42 0.74 -11.31
CA TYR A 30 -1.53 0.21 -12.33
C TYR A 30 -2.25 -0.20 -13.62
N ASP A 31 -1.53 -0.08 -14.74
CA ASP A 31 -1.82 -0.75 -16.00
C ASP A 31 -0.94 -2.00 -16.11
N ILE A 32 -1.56 -3.15 -16.29
CA ILE A 32 -0.85 -4.41 -16.41
C ILE A 32 0.10 -4.47 -17.62
N ASN A 33 -0.22 -3.77 -18.70
CA ASN A 33 0.63 -3.73 -19.88
C ASN A 33 1.95 -3.01 -19.57
N LYS A 34 1.90 -1.93 -18.77
CA LYS A 34 3.11 -1.21 -18.31
C LYS A 34 4.02 -2.08 -17.45
N ILE A 35 3.41 -2.94 -16.64
CA ILE A 35 4.14 -3.93 -15.84
C ILE A 35 4.80 -4.97 -16.75
N ALA A 36 4.04 -5.54 -17.68
CA ALA A 36 4.55 -6.52 -18.65
C ALA A 36 5.70 -5.95 -19.49
N ASP A 37 5.55 -4.72 -20.00
CA ASP A 37 6.60 -4.01 -20.75
C ASP A 37 7.86 -3.82 -19.92
N ALA A 38 7.74 -3.49 -18.63
CA ALA A 38 8.88 -3.33 -17.74
C ALA A 38 9.63 -4.65 -17.53
N VAL A 39 8.89 -5.75 -17.34
CA VAL A 39 9.46 -7.10 -17.19
C VAL A 39 10.12 -7.56 -18.49
N LEU A 40 9.46 -7.39 -19.64
CA LEU A 40 9.99 -7.80 -20.95
C LEU A 40 11.24 -7.00 -21.34
N ARG A 41 11.26 -5.68 -21.12
CA ARG A 41 12.46 -4.85 -21.36
C ARG A 41 13.67 -5.38 -20.61
N ARG A 42 13.49 -5.82 -19.37
CA ARG A 42 14.57 -6.40 -18.56
C ARG A 42 15.02 -7.76 -19.07
N SER A 43 14.07 -8.62 -19.45
CA SER A 43 14.37 -9.92 -20.05
C SER A 43 15.17 -9.75 -21.35
N HIS A 44 14.75 -8.84 -22.23
CA HIS A 44 15.47 -8.51 -23.46
C HIS A 44 16.86 -7.90 -23.21
N ALA A 45 17.05 -7.21 -22.08
CA ALA A 45 18.36 -6.74 -21.64
C ALA A 45 19.25 -7.85 -21.02
N GLY A 46 18.84 -9.12 -21.09
CA GLY A 46 19.59 -10.28 -20.62
C GLY A 46 19.53 -10.50 -19.10
N LYS A 47 18.57 -9.88 -18.39
CA LYS A 47 18.40 -10.11 -16.94
C LYS A 47 17.68 -11.44 -16.70
N GLY A 48 18.17 -12.21 -15.73
CA GLY A 48 17.66 -13.56 -15.44
C GLY A 48 16.36 -13.60 -14.63
N PHE A 49 15.95 -12.49 -14.00
CA PHE A 49 14.70 -12.42 -13.23
C PHE A 49 14.19 -10.98 -13.12
N SER A 50 12.92 -10.84 -12.74
CA SER A 50 12.33 -9.58 -12.30
C SER A 50 11.60 -9.75 -10.98
N ILE A 51 11.68 -8.76 -10.10
CA ILE A 51 10.97 -8.72 -8.82
C ILE A 51 9.83 -7.70 -8.91
N VAL A 52 8.61 -8.16 -8.64
CA VAL A 52 7.40 -7.33 -8.57
C VAL A 52 6.93 -7.31 -7.12
N VAL A 53 7.01 -6.14 -6.47
CA VAL A 53 6.50 -5.92 -5.12
C VAL A 53 5.10 -5.31 -5.21
N VAL A 54 4.13 -5.97 -4.60
CA VAL A 54 2.71 -5.60 -4.67
C VAL A 54 2.20 -5.37 -3.26
N SER A 55 1.65 -4.18 -3.00
CA SER A 55 0.86 -3.91 -1.79
C SER A 55 -0.48 -4.64 -1.84
N GLU A 56 -0.96 -5.18 -0.72
CA GLU A 56 -2.27 -5.84 -0.62
C GLU A 56 -3.45 -4.93 -1.06
N GLY A 57 -3.28 -3.60 -1.01
CA GLY A 57 -4.29 -2.65 -1.50
C GLY A 57 -4.04 -2.09 -2.90
N ALA A 58 -3.04 -2.59 -3.64
CA ALA A 58 -2.80 -2.14 -5.00
C ALA A 58 -4.00 -2.49 -5.89
N LEU A 59 -4.36 -1.57 -6.80
CA LEU A 59 -5.51 -1.73 -7.70
C LEU A 59 -5.08 -1.50 -9.13
N SER A 60 -5.63 -2.30 -10.05
CA SER A 60 -5.54 -1.96 -11.47
C SER A 60 -6.39 -0.73 -11.79
N LEU A 61 -6.12 -0.08 -12.92
CA LEU A 61 -6.97 1.00 -13.42
C LEU A 61 -8.43 0.57 -13.61
N GLU A 62 -8.65 -0.68 -14.04
CA GLU A 62 -9.98 -1.27 -14.23
C GLU A 62 -10.71 -1.44 -12.89
N ASP A 63 -10.06 -2.08 -11.91
CA ASP A 63 -10.65 -2.29 -10.58
C ASP A 63 -10.95 -0.96 -9.89
N ALA A 64 -10.03 0.00 -9.97
CA ALA A 64 -10.22 1.33 -9.42
C ALA A 64 -11.37 2.09 -10.09
N ALA A 65 -11.59 1.91 -11.40
CA ALA A 65 -12.75 2.47 -12.09
C ALA A 65 -14.06 1.81 -11.63
N ALA A 66 -14.07 0.48 -11.49
CA ALA A 66 -15.24 -0.27 -11.03
C ALA A 66 -15.65 0.13 -9.61
N ILE A 67 -14.68 0.24 -8.68
CA ILE A 67 -14.91 0.67 -7.30
C ILE A 67 -15.48 2.09 -7.26
N ARG A 68 -14.87 3.05 -7.97
CA ARG A 68 -15.38 4.44 -8.03
C ARG A 68 -16.80 4.52 -8.60
N ALA A 69 -17.10 3.69 -9.61
CA ALA A 69 -18.44 3.63 -10.18
C ALA A 69 -19.46 3.08 -9.16
N ALA A 70 -19.09 2.07 -8.38
CA ALA A 70 -19.94 1.51 -7.32
C ALA A 70 -20.14 2.52 -6.17
N GLU A 71 -19.10 3.21 -5.72
CA GLU A 71 -19.18 4.28 -4.71
C GLU A 71 -20.16 5.38 -5.14
N ALA A 72 -20.06 5.85 -6.39
CA ALA A 72 -20.96 6.85 -6.94
C ALA A 72 -22.42 6.38 -6.99
N ARG A 73 -22.68 5.08 -7.14
CA ARG A 73 -24.04 4.52 -7.08
C ARG A 73 -24.58 4.51 -5.65
N VAL A 74 -23.76 4.18 -4.66
CA VAL A 74 -24.13 4.24 -3.24
C VAL A 74 -24.52 5.67 -2.85
N GLU A 75 -23.73 6.66 -3.28
CA GLU A 75 -23.99 8.07 -2.99
C GLU A 75 -25.26 8.59 -3.69
N LYS A 76 -25.51 8.17 -4.93
CA LYS A 76 -26.71 8.57 -5.70
C LYS A 76 -27.98 7.82 -5.31
N ALA A 77 -27.87 6.72 -4.56
CA ALA A 77 -29.02 5.91 -4.15
C ALA A 77 -29.86 6.65 -3.09
N ARG A 78 -31.07 7.07 -3.48
CA ARG A 78 -32.03 7.73 -2.58
C ARG A 78 -32.90 6.74 -1.78
N ASP A 79 -33.07 5.54 -2.31
CA ASP A 79 -33.90 4.49 -1.72
C ASP A 79 -33.06 3.57 -0.84
N LYS A 80 -33.60 3.17 0.32
CA LYS A 80 -32.93 2.30 1.29
C LYS A 80 -32.55 0.95 0.65
N ASP A 81 -33.43 0.34 -0.14
CA ASP A 81 -33.17 -0.96 -0.78
C ASP A 81 -32.10 -0.85 -1.88
N LYS A 82 -32.09 0.27 -2.61
CA LYS A 82 -31.06 0.53 -3.64
C LYS A 82 -29.71 0.83 -3.01
N LYS A 83 -29.70 1.53 -1.87
CA LYS A 83 -28.47 1.83 -1.12
C LYS A 83 -27.85 0.57 -0.53
N GLU A 84 -28.66 -0.32 0.05
CA GLU A 84 -28.19 -1.61 0.56
C GLU A 84 -27.60 -2.49 -0.55
N ARG A 85 -28.26 -2.59 -1.70
CA ARG A 85 -27.74 -3.34 -2.86
C ARG A 85 -26.43 -2.76 -3.40
N ALA A 86 -26.34 -1.44 -3.53
CA ALA A 86 -25.11 -0.78 -4.00
C ALA A 86 -23.96 -0.93 -3.00
N ALA A 87 -24.25 -0.89 -1.69
CA ALA A 87 -23.25 -1.11 -0.65
C ALA A 87 -22.75 -2.56 -0.65
N ALA A 88 -23.64 -3.54 -0.86
CA ALA A 88 -23.27 -4.94 -1.00
C ALA A 88 -22.40 -5.18 -2.25
N GLU A 89 -22.71 -4.53 -3.38
CA GLU A 89 -21.89 -4.57 -4.60
C GLU A 89 -20.48 -4.02 -4.34
N LEU A 90 -20.38 -2.85 -3.67
CA LEU A 90 -19.10 -2.25 -3.31
C LEU A 90 -18.26 -3.16 -2.41
N VAL A 91 -18.86 -3.77 -1.40
CA VAL A 91 -18.18 -4.72 -0.50
C VAL A 91 -17.72 -5.95 -1.29
N ALA A 92 -18.51 -6.46 -2.22
CA ALA A 92 -18.12 -7.58 -3.07
C ALA A 92 -16.90 -7.25 -3.96
N LEU A 93 -16.88 -6.08 -4.60
CA LEU A 93 -15.74 -5.60 -5.39
C LEU A 93 -14.48 -5.40 -4.53
N GLN A 94 -14.63 -4.82 -3.34
CA GLN A 94 -13.53 -4.67 -2.39
C GLN A 94 -13.02 -6.03 -1.86
N SER A 95 -13.90 -7.02 -1.73
CA SER A 95 -13.51 -8.37 -1.29
C SER A 95 -12.74 -9.12 -2.37
N GLN A 96 -13.05 -8.90 -3.65
CA GLN A 96 -12.27 -9.44 -4.78
C GLN A 96 -10.84 -8.88 -4.85
N GLN A 97 -10.57 -7.77 -4.17
CA GLN A 97 -9.23 -7.19 -4.06
C GLN A 97 -8.24 -8.12 -3.33
N LEU A 98 -8.72 -8.97 -2.40
CA LEU A 98 -7.90 -9.93 -1.66
C LEU A 98 -7.30 -11.04 -2.56
N GLU A 99 -7.84 -11.26 -3.76
CA GLU A 99 -7.31 -12.23 -4.73
C GLU A 99 -6.54 -11.56 -5.88
N SER A 100 -6.35 -10.24 -5.83
CA SER A 100 -5.81 -9.43 -6.92
C SER A 100 -4.41 -9.86 -7.35
N THR A 101 -3.53 -10.23 -6.43
CA THR A 101 -2.14 -10.59 -6.74
C THR A 101 -2.03 -11.93 -7.49
N VAL A 102 -2.89 -12.90 -7.18
CA VAL A 102 -2.90 -14.19 -7.91
C VAL A 102 -3.40 -13.96 -9.34
N ARG A 103 -4.43 -13.12 -9.51
CA ARG A 103 -4.92 -12.72 -10.84
C ARG A 103 -3.83 -12.00 -11.64
N LEU A 104 -3.16 -11.01 -11.04
CA LEU A 104 -2.05 -10.29 -11.65
C LEU A 104 -0.95 -11.24 -12.13
N THR A 105 -0.58 -12.22 -11.29
CA THR A 105 0.46 -13.22 -11.62
C THR A 105 0.09 -13.97 -12.91
N ARG A 106 -1.11 -14.54 -12.99
CA ARG A 106 -1.57 -15.27 -14.19
C ARG A 106 -1.61 -14.39 -15.44
N GLN A 107 -2.05 -13.15 -15.29
CA GLN A 107 -2.11 -12.22 -16.42
C GLN A 107 -0.70 -11.83 -16.91
N LEU A 108 0.26 -11.64 -16.00
CA LEU A 108 1.65 -11.39 -16.37
C LEU A 108 2.29 -12.58 -17.09
N GLU A 109 2.03 -13.82 -16.65
CA GLU A 109 2.49 -15.02 -17.37
C GLU A 109 1.92 -15.07 -18.79
N ALA A 110 0.63 -14.76 -18.94
CA ALA A 110 -0.03 -14.75 -20.25
C ALA A 110 0.54 -13.68 -21.20
N LEU A 111 0.86 -12.49 -20.67
CA LEU A 111 1.37 -11.36 -21.46
C LEU A 111 2.86 -11.49 -21.78
N THR A 112 3.65 -12.03 -20.86
CA THR A 112 5.11 -12.07 -20.98
C THR A 112 5.65 -13.42 -21.45
N HIS A 113 4.86 -14.49 -21.32
CA HIS A 113 5.28 -15.88 -21.51
C HIS A 113 6.44 -16.31 -20.60
N LEU A 114 6.64 -15.60 -19.47
CA LEU A 114 7.63 -15.93 -18.44
C LEU A 114 6.95 -16.57 -17.24
N GLU A 115 7.55 -17.62 -16.67
CA GLU A 115 7.08 -18.25 -15.43
C GLU A 115 7.08 -17.22 -14.28
N SER A 116 5.97 -17.09 -13.58
CA SER A 116 5.82 -16.17 -12.46
C SER A 116 5.45 -16.91 -11.18
N ARG A 117 6.20 -16.65 -10.10
CA ARG A 117 5.93 -17.25 -8.79
C ARG A 117 5.46 -16.18 -7.82
N VAL A 118 4.32 -16.43 -7.20
CA VAL A 118 3.74 -15.55 -6.18
C VAL A 118 4.14 -16.00 -4.78
N THR A 119 4.50 -15.05 -3.92
CA THR A 119 4.64 -15.26 -2.48
C THR A 119 3.82 -14.20 -1.74
N ILE A 120 2.90 -14.66 -0.90
CA ILE A 120 2.07 -13.82 -0.05
C ILE A 120 2.61 -13.97 1.37
N LEU A 121 3.24 -12.92 1.88
CA LEU A 121 3.90 -12.96 3.19
C LEU A 121 2.89 -12.98 4.35
N GLY A 122 1.75 -12.30 4.20
CA GLY A 122 0.68 -12.26 5.19
C GLY A 122 1.16 -11.84 6.59
N HIS A 123 0.63 -12.51 7.61
CA HIS A 123 0.84 -12.19 9.03
C HIS A 123 2.28 -12.34 9.53
N LEU A 124 3.19 -12.95 8.76
CA LEU A 124 4.61 -12.99 9.09
C LEU A 124 5.17 -11.59 9.32
N GLN A 125 4.68 -10.59 8.58
CA GLN A 125 5.11 -9.19 8.69
C GLN A 125 4.73 -8.51 10.02
N ARG A 126 3.80 -9.09 10.78
CA ARG A 126 3.39 -8.59 12.11
C ARG A 126 4.06 -9.33 13.27
N GLY A 127 4.82 -10.38 12.96
CA GLY A 127 5.54 -11.19 13.94
C GLY A 127 7.03 -10.88 13.97
N GLY A 128 7.77 -11.67 14.76
CA GLY A 128 9.21 -11.55 14.89
C GLY A 128 9.65 -10.60 16.01
N THR A 129 10.96 -10.52 16.21
CA THR A 129 11.55 -9.68 17.24
C THR A 129 11.70 -8.24 16.73
N PRO A 130 11.26 -7.21 17.47
CA PRO A 130 11.40 -5.81 17.06
C PRO A 130 12.85 -5.43 16.78
N SER A 131 13.04 -4.61 15.75
CA SER A 131 14.35 -4.05 15.39
C SER A 131 14.88 -3.11 16.47
N ALA A 132 16.17 -2.78 16.44
CA ALA A 132 16.74 -1.79 17.35
C ALA A 132 16.02 -0.42 17.23
N THR A 133 15.70 -0.02 15.99
CA THR A 133 14.98 1.22 15.69
C THR A 133 13.58 1.22 16.29
N ASP A 134 12.83 0.12 16.15
CA ASP A 134 11.49 0.00 16.72
C ASP A 134 11.50 0.05 18.25
N ARG A 135 12.50 -0.59 18.87
CA ARG A 135 12.66 -0.56 20.33
C ARG A 135 12.95 0.85 20.83
N LEU A 136 13.88 1.56 20.20
CA LEU A 136 14.21 2.94 20.55
C LEU A 136 13.00 3.86 20.34
N LEU A 137 12.30 3.72 19.22
CA LEU A 137 11.09 4.48 18.93
C LEU A 137 9.99 4.23 19.97
N ALA A 138 9.72 2.97 20.30
CA ALA A 138 8.71 2.60 21.28
C ALA A 138 9.04 3.14 22.68
N SER A 139 10.30 3.02 23.12
CA SER A 139 10.75 3.59 24.40
C SER A 139 10.61 5.11 24.44
N ARG A 140 10.97 5.81 23.35
CA ARG A 140 10.84 7.26 23.24
C ARG A 140 9.36 7.71 23.28
N LEU A 141 8.49 7.05 22.51
CA LEU A 141 7.06 7.37 22.50
C LEU A 141 6.39 7.06 23.85
N GLY A 142 6.75 5.93 24.47
CA GLY A 142 6.19 5.50 25.76
C GLY A 142 6.57 6.42 26.92
N THR A 143 7.83 6.85 26.98
CA THR A 143 8.29 7.81 28.02
C THR A 143 7.64 9.17 27.86
N ALA A 144 7.60 9.73 26.65
CA ALA A 144 6.90 10.98 26.37
C ALA A 144 5.39 10.91 26.69
N CYS A 145 4.75 9.76 26.44
CA CYS A 145 3.35 9.53 26.82
C CYS A 145 3.17 9.61 28.35
N ALA A 146 4.04 8.95 29.12
CA ALA A 146 3.99 8.97 30.58
C ALA A 146 4.19 10.39 31.14
N GLU A 147 5.08 11.18 30.55
CA GLU A 147 5.29 12.59 30.93
C GLU A 147 4.05 13.45 30.68
N LEU A 148 3.39 13.29 29.53
CA LEU A 148 2.15 14.02 29.21
C LEU A 148 1.01 13.66 30.16
N VAL A 149 0.86 12.37 30.50
CA VAL A 149 -0.12 11.91 31.49
C VAL A 149 0.17 12.53 32.86
N ASN A 150 1.43 12.55 33.29
CA ASN A 150 1.83 13.18 34.55
C ASN A 150 1.59 14.70 34.57
N ALA A 151 1.71 15.36 33.41
CA ALA A 151 1.40 16.77 33.23
C ALA A 151 -0.11 17.06 33.08
N GLY A 152 -0.98 16.04 33.13
CA GLY A 152 -2.42 16.19 32.99
C GLY A 152 -2.90 16.48 31.55
N VAL A 153 -2.06 16.20 30.55
CA VAL A 153 -2.38 16.40 29.13
C VAL A 153 -2.97 15.10 28.57
N PHE A 154 -4.25 15.16 28.19
CA PHE A 154 -5.00 14.03 27.64
C PHE A 154 -5.62 14.37 26.28
N GLY A 155 -6.16 13.35 25.59
CA GLY A 155 -6.83 13.55 24.30
C GLY A 155 -5.86 13.79 23.14
N VAL A 156 -4.61 13.38 23.28
CA VAL A 156 -3.55 13.53 22.27
C VAL A 156 -2.90 12.19 21.92
N MET A 157 -2.41 12.07 20.68
CA MET A 157 -1.50 11.03 20.22
C MET A 157 -0.07 11.55 20.30
N VAL A 158 0.86 10.73 20.80
CA VAL A 158 2.30 11.07 20.75
C VAL A 158 2.84 10.73 19.36
N ALA A 159 3.24 11.74 18.60
CA ALA A 159 3.85 11.57 17.29
C ALA A 159 5.37 11.68 17.38
N ALA A 160 6.10 10.87 16.59
CA ALA A 160 7.53 11.04 16.38
C ALA A 160 7.78 12.10 15.30
N ARG A 161 8.60 13.11 15.60
CA ARG A 161 9.01 14.14 14.64
C ARG A 161 10.52 14.34 14.72
N GLY A 162 11.23 13.83 13.70
CA GLY A 162 12.69 13.74 13.72
C GLY A 162 13.18 12.94 14.94
N ASP A 163 14.10 13.52 15.70
CA ASP A 163 14.64 12.92 16.92
C ASP A 163 13.74 13.14 18.16
N GLY A 164 12.72 13.99 18.06
CA GLY A 164 11.81 14.32 19.15
C GLY A 164 10.43 13.67 19.06
N THR A 165 9.58 14.06 20.01
CA THR A 165 8.16 13.69 20.08
C THR A 165 7.30 14.92 20.31
N GLU A 166 6.07 14.90 19.81
CA GLU A 166 5.10 15.97 20.00
C GLU A 166 3.71 15.41 20.29
N PRO A 167 2.90 16.09 21.12
CA PRO A 167 1.49 15.77 21.28
C PRO A 167 0.69 16.31 20.09
N VAL A 168 -0.10 15.44 19.46
CA VAL A 168 -1.03 15.80 18.38
C VAL A 168 -2.46 15.52 18.84
N PRO A 169 -3.37 16.51 18.83
CA PRO A 169 -4.78 16.30 19.18
C PRO A 169 -5.42 15.12 18.42
N LEU A 170 -6.18 14.29 19.13
CA LEU A 170 -6.78 13.08 18.56
C LEU A 170 -7.78 13.38 17.44
N ASP A 171 -8.47 14.52 17.50
CA ASP A 171 -9.40 15.00 16.47
C ASP A 171 -8.72 15.30 15.13
N GLN A 172 -7.43 15.66 15.13
CA GLN A 172 -6.65 15.91 13.91
C GLN A 172 -6.16 14.61 13.23
N VAL A 173 -6.15 13.49 13.95
CA VAL A 173 -5.61 12.21 13.46
C VAL A 173 -6.69 11.15 13.26
N ALA A 174 -7.74 11.17 14.08
CA ALA A 174 -8.82 10.22 13.99
C ALA A 174 -9.55 10.34 12.64
N GLY A 175 -9.70 9.22 11.94
CA GLY A 175 -10.36 9.18 10.62
C GLY A 175 -9.47 9.65 9.46
N HIS A 176 -8.28 10.20 9.73
CA HIS A 176 -7.32 10.57 8.69
C HIS A 176 -6.29 9.47 8.47
N ARG A 177 -6.03 9.14 7.21
CA ARG A 177 -5.01 8.15 6.81
C ARG A 177 -3.83 8.85 6.16
N LYS A 178 -2.62 8.55 6.64
CA LYS A 178 -1.37 9.00 6.03
C LYS A 178 -0.97 8.06 4.89
N VAL A 179 -1.37 8.42 3.67
CA VAL A 179 -0.95 7.74 2.42
C VAL A 179 0.40 8.26 1.93
N VAL A 180 1.01 7.59 0.95
CA VAL A 180 2.23 8.05 0.29
C VAL A 180 1.91 9.24 -0.63
N PRO A 181 2.48 10.44 -0.43
CA PRO A 181 2.34 11.54 -1.39
C PRO A 181 2.94 11.17 -2.75
N LEU A 182 2.30 11.56 -3.86
CA LEU A 182 2.77 11.21 -5.21
C LEU A 182 4.11 11.87 -5.57
N ASP A 183 4.45 12.98 -4.92
CA ASP A 183 5.70 13.72 -5.01
C ASP A 183 6.73 13.31 -3.94
N HIS A 184 6.46 12.23 -3.18
CA HIS A 184 7.35 11.80 -2.12
C HIS A 184 8.74 11.41 -2.66
N PRO A 185 9.85 11.79 -1.98
CA PRO A 185 11.21 11.51 -2.45
C PRO A 185 11.49 10.03 -2.75
N TRP A 186 10.81 9.10 -2.07
CA TRP A 186 10.95 7.67 -2.33
C TRP A 186 10.36 7.24 -3.68
N ILE A 187 9.23 7.80 -4.09
CA ILE A 187 8.66 7.53 -5.42
C ILE A 187 9.61 8.06 -6.50
N ILE A 188 10.09 9.29 -6.32
CA ILE A 188 11.05 9.91 -7.25
C ILE A 188 12.33 9.07 -7.33
N SER A 189 12.86 8.63 -6.19
CA SER A 189 14.05 7.79 -6.13
C SER A 189 13.84 6.43 -6.81
N ALA A 190 12.71 5.76 -6.57
CA ALA A 190 12.38 4.51 -7.25
C ALA A 190 12.35 4.68 -8.78
N ARG A 191 11.72 5.75 -9.28
CA ARG A 191 11.70 6.05 -10.72
C ARG A 191 13.09 6.34 -11.28
N HIS A 192 13.93 7.09 -10.55
CA HIS A 192 15.32 7.35 -10.96
C HIS A 192 16.18 6.09 -11.02
N LEU A 193 15.89 5.10 -10.17
CA LEU A 193 16.53 3.77 -10.22
C LEU A 193 16.01 2.91 -11.38
N GLY A 194 15.01 3.38 -12.13
CA GLY A 194 14.40 2.64 -13.24
C GLY A 194 13.30 1.68 -12.82
N THR A 195 12.86 1.71 -11.56
CA THR A 195 11.73 0.92 -11.06
C THR A 195 10.42 1.43 -11.67
N SER A 196 9.61 0.52 -12.21
CA SER A 196 8.27 0.84 -12.71
C SER A 196 7.28 0.96 -11.57
N MET A 197 6.42 1.98 -11.60
CA MET A 197 5.30 2.15 -10.66
C MET A 197 3.97 1.64 -11.24
N GLY A 198 4.00 1.05 -12.44
CA GLY A 198 2.82 0.53 -13.12
C GLY A 198 1.98 1.58 -13.87
N ASP A 199 2.46 2.81 -14.01
CA ASP A 199 1.81 3.92 -14.74
C ASP A 199 2.44 4.25 -16.11
#